data_AF-K2RR60-F1
#
_entry.id   AF-K2RR60-F1
#
_cell.length_a   1.000
_cell.length_b   1.000
_cell.length_c   1.000
_cell.angle_alpha   90.00
_cell.angle_beta   90.00
_cell.angle_gamma   90.00
#
_symmetry.space_group_name_H-M   'P 1'
#
loop_
_entity.id
_entity.type
_entity.pdbx_description
1 polymer ?
#
loop_
_entity_poly.entity_id
_entity_poly.type
_entity_poly.pdbx_seq_one_letter_code
_entity_poly.pdbx_strand_id
1 'polypeptide(L)'
;MDLLKPLLIAVAAAAAIATASPPTAVDTKHNITYHGLTENAVDKFLNIPYAQDTSGARRFAPPLPYVFPPNVTHYDASAAGPVCPQPAAPDFAYMSEAAEQSEDCLRLKIARPAGTEAGSGLPVMVYIYGGGLFTGHINERTNEPDALVAESVANRLPVVYVAMNYRLNIFGFALSEALGNNSLNVGLKDQRLALEWVQENIEYFGGDPKRVTIFGQSSGGLSVGLQVLAYGGTRPVPFQAAIMQSTALEPTSASNLTLSAFNSVAALTNCTSPSNPDPQSATTLSCLRALPFTDLLAATIADHDSKSTTTDGDIWLPTTDHDFLPAASSTLTLTGAFPRIPLLIGWTEDDATLFTPRTITTPTDTAAFLSARWPALSTTTISALLSLYPSSDFAPRANLSAEFYRAAQIFRDILLVCPSFLLGGAMAQKYTPNSINASATAHNDPPPVYYYTQNQTVLTPYLAANGLPGLGVVHTSDLAYVFANFTPVLDEEEENGDGETAFTWRPNV
;
A
#
# COMPACT_ATOMS: atom_id res chain seq x y z
N MET A 1 55.89 -42.48 48.90
CA MET A 1 55.64 -41.49 47.82
C MET A 1 54.14 -41.42 47.69
N ASP A 2 53.50 -40.67 48.61
CA ASP A 2 52.06 -40.60 48.73
C ASP A 2 51.50 -39.36 48.03
N LEU A 3 50.36 -39.59 47.39
CA LEU A 3 49.69 -38.72 46.44
C LEU A 3 49.19 -37.40 47.06
N LEU A 4 49.49 -36.28 46.41
CA LEU A 4 48.74 -35.03 46.54
C LEU A 4 47.66 -34.98 45.44
N LYS A 5 46.38 -34.99 45.85
CA LYS A 5 45.23 -34.62 45.02
C LYS A 5 44.92 -33.13 45.25
N PRO A 6 44.81 -32.28 44.21
CA PRO A 6 44.15 -30.99 44.35
C PRO A 6 42.65 -31.15 44.10
N LEU A 7 41.86 -30.61 45.04
CA LEU A 7 40.42 -30.48 45.01
C LEU A 7 40.06 -29.33 44.04
N LEU A 8 39.48 -29.64 42.88
CA LEU A 8 38.91 -28.64 41.96
C LEU A 8 37.45 -28.40 42.33
N ILE A 9 37.18 -27.26 42.95
CA ILE A 9 35.84 -26.73 43.18
C ILE A 9 35.37 -26.11 41.86
N ALA A 10 34.38 -26.74 41.21
CA ALA A 10 33.70 -26.15 40.07
C ALA A 10 32.66 -25.13 40.57
N VAL A 11 32.94 -23.85 40.39
CA VAL A 11 31.95 -22.77 40.58
C VAL A 11 31.16 -22.67 39.28
N ALA A 12 29.96 -23.26 39.26
CA ALA A 12 28.99 -23.02 38.20
C ALA A 12 28.36 -21.64 38.41
N ALA A 13 28.83 -20.62 37.69
CA ALA A 13 28.15 -19.34 37.62
C ALA A 13 26.92 -19.49 36.72
N ALA A 14 25.74 -19.68 37.33
CA ALA A 14 24.48 -19.53 36.63
C ALA A 14 24.27 -18.04 36.32
N ALA A 15 24.60 -17.63 35.09
CA ALA A 15 24.17 -16.34 34.58
C ALA A 15 22.65 -16.38 34.45
N ALA A 16 21.95 -15.70 35.37
CA ALA A 16 20.53 -15.42 35.20
C ALA A 16 20.40 -14.54 33.95
N ILE A 17 19.96 -15.13 32.84
CA ILE A 17 19.49 -14.37 31.69
C ILE A 17 18.24 -13.66 32.18
N ALA A 18 18.37 -12.38 32.55
CA ALA A 18 17.22 -11.53 32.79
C ALA A 18 16.47 -11.44 31.46
N THR A 19 15.36 -12.18 31.34
CA THR A 19 14.41 -11.97 30.26
C THR A 19 13.93 -10.53 30.37
N ALA A 20 14.35 -9.67 29.45
CA ALA A 20 13.88 -8.29 29.40
C ALA A 20 12.35 -8.30 29.38
N SER A 21 11.72 -7.48 30.22
CA SER A 21 10.26 -7.35 30.21
C SER A 21 9.80 -6.92 28.81
N PRO A 22 8.69 -7.47 28.30
CA PRO A 22 8.13 -7.05 27.01
C PRO A 22 7.92 -5.53 26.96
N PRO A 23 8.16 -4.88 25.81
CA PRO A 23 7.96 -3.45 25.69
C PRO A 23 6.49 -3.10 25.86
N THR A 24 6.21 -1.97 26.51
CA THR A 24 4.86 -1.49 26.72
C THR A 24 4.65 -0.09 26.18
N ALA A 25 3.40 0.20 25.81
CA ALA A 25 2.90 1.55 25.54
C ALA A 25 1.62 1.75 26.37
N VAL A 26 1.57 2.84 27.13
CA VAL A 26 0.45 3.12 28.06
C VAL A 26 -0.37 4.28 27.51
N ASP A 27 -1.51 3.96 26.93
CA ASP A 27 -2.54 4.93 26.57
C ASP A 27 -3.31 5.34 27.82
N THR A 28 -2.92 6.49 28.38
CA THR A 28 -3.53 7.02 29.60
C THR A 28 -4.94 7.59 29.37
N LYS A 29 -5.31 7.95 28.14
CA LYS A 29 -6.63 8.50 27.80
C LYS A 29 -7.69 7.41 27.86
N HIS A 30 -7.37 6.22 27.35
CA HIS A 30 -8.30 5.09 27.33
C HIS A 30 -8.00 4.03 28.41
N ASN A 31 -6.97 4.24 29.23
CA ASN A 31 -6.53 3.32 30.29
C ASN A 31 -6.18 1.92 29.76
N ILE A 32 -5.44 1.88 28.64
CA ILE A 32 -4.99 0.66 27.98
C ILE A 32 -3.46 0.57 28.03
N THR A 33 -2.94 -0.58 28.44
CA THR A 33 -1.53 -0.93 28.29
C THR A 33 -1.36 -1.95 27.17
N TYR A 34 -0.67 -1.56 26.11
CA TYR A 34 -0.28 -2.44 25.02
C TYR A 34 1.00 -3.19 25.37
N HIS A 35 1.03 -4.50 25.14
CA HIS A 35 2.20 -5.36 25.35
C HIS A 35 2.74 -5.80 23.99
N GLY A 36 3.93 -5.32 23.63
CA GLY A 36 4.57 -5.66 22.37
C GLY A 36 5.62 -6.77 22.52
N LEU A 37 6.47 -6.89 21.51
CA LEU A 37 7.70 -7.70 21.55
C LEU A 37 8.91 -6.84 21.17
N THR A 38 10.11 -7.27 21.55
CA THR A 38 11.36 -6.67 21.06
C THR A 38 12.10 -7.70 20.21
N GLU A 39 12.46 -7.31 18.99
CA GLU A 39 13.23 -8.12 18.05
C GLU A 39 14.18 -7.20 17.28
N ASN A 40 15.43 -7.62 17.03
CA ASN A 40 16.42 -6.84 16.26
C ASN A 40 16.61 -5.39 16.76
N ALA A 41 16.54 -5.16 18.08
CA ALA A 41 16.58 -3.84 18.71
C ALA A 41 15.44 -2.89 18.29
N VAL A 42 14.31 -3.45 17.88
CA VAL A 42 13.07 -2.76 17.53
C VAL A 42 11.94 -3.28 18.42
N ASP A 43 11.24 -2.39 19.10
CA ASP A 43 10.00 -2.71 19.80
C ASP A 43 8.85 -2.69 18.78
N LYS A 44 8.10 -3.79 18.71
CA LYS A 44 6.96 -3.98 17.79
C LYS A 44 5.67 -4.19 18.57
N PHE A 45 4.63 -3.49 18.15
CA PHE A 45 3.25 -3.68 18.59
C PHE A 45 2.43 -4.07 17.37
N LEU A 46 2.13 -5.35 17.30
CA LEU A 46 1.42 -6.02 16.22
C LEU A 46 -0.08 -6.03 16.55
N ASN A 47 -0.94 -5.85 15.55
CA ASN A 47 -2.39 -6.06 15.68
C ASN A 47 -3.19 -5.04 16.53
N ILE A 48 -2.78 -3.78 16.63
CA ILE A 48 -3.55 -2.78 17.39
C ILE A 48 -4.86 -2.44 16.65
N PRO A 49 -6.06 -2.63 17.24
CA PRO A 49 -7.30 -2.26 16.59
C PRO A 49 -7.48 -0.75 16.55
N TYR A 50 -7.79 -0.21 15.37
CA TYR A 50 -8.12 1.21 15.21
C TYR A 50 -9.59 1.44 14.83
N ALA A 51 -10.28 0.40 14.37
CA ALA A 51 -11.70 0.44 14.04
C ALA A 51 -12.46 -0.79 14.54
N GLN A 52 -13.78 -0.64 14.70
CA GLN A 52 -14.71 -1.74 15.01
C GLN A 52 -14.84 -2.72 13.83
N ASP A 53 -15.30 -3.94 14.13
CA ASP A 53 -15.63 -4.96 13.14
C ASP A 53 -16.55 -4.40 12.05
N THR A 54 -16.20 -4.71 10.80
CA THR A 54 -16.89 -4.25 9.60
C THR A 54 -17.78 -5.32 8.96
N SER A 55 -17.91 -6.48 9.60
CA SER A 55 -18.70 -7.61 9.10
C SER A 55 -20.22 -7.39 9.14
N GLY A 56 -20.95 -8.29 8.47
CA GLY A 56 -22.41 -8.37 8.51
C GLY A 56 -23.11 -7.08 8.07
N ALA A 57 -23.97 -6.52 8.93
CA ALA A 57 -24.72 -5.29 8.62
C ALA A 57 -23.82 -4.06 8.39
N ARG A 58 -22.58 -4.09 8.89
CA ARG A 58 -21.57 -3.03 8.73
C ARG A 58 -20.73 -3.21 7.46
N ARG A 59 -20.94 -4.29 6.70
CA ARG A 59 -20.27 -4.49 5.42
C ARG A 59 -20.60 -3.35 4.47
N PHE A 60 -19.57 -2.82 3.83
CA PHE A 60 -19.59 -1.62 2.99
C PHE A 60 -19.91 -0.30 3.73
N ALA A 61 -19.99 -0.29 5.06
CA ALA A 61 -20.18 0.95 5.82
C ALA A 61 -18.84 1.60 6.18
N PRO A 62 -18.79 2.93 6.36
CA PRO A 62 -17.61 3.62 6.89
C PRO A 62 -17.16 3.04 8.22
N PRO A 63 -15.85 2.97 8.48
CA PRO A 63 -15.35 2.44 9.75
C PRO A 63 -15.80 3.31 10.92
N LEU A 64 -15.89 2.70 12.10
CA LEU A 64 -16.11 3.42 13.37
C LEU A 64 -14.87 3.23 14.23
N PRO A 65 -14.42 4.27 14.98
CA PRO A 65 -13.31 4.13 15.91
C PRO A 65 -13.50 2.94 16.85
N TYR A 66 -12.41 2.18 17.06
CA TYR A 66 -12.45 1.07 18.01
C TYR A 66 -12.70 1.57 19.43
N VAL A 67 -13.53 0.86 20.18
CA VAL A 67 -13.79 1.15 21.59
C VAL A 67 -13.51 -0.12 22.37
N PHE A 68 -12.51 -0.07 23.24
CA PHE A 68 -12.22 -1.18 24.13
C PHE A 68 -13.39 -1.43 25.08
N PRO A 69 -13.74 -2.70 25.35
CA PRO A 69 -14.69 -3.02 26.41
C PRO A 69 -14.24 -2.41 27.76
N PRO A 70 -15.14 -1.91 28.61
CA PRO A 70 -14.77 -1.18 29.83
C PRO A 70 -13.89 -1.95 30.84
N ASN A 71 -13.87 -3.28 30.74
CA ASN A 71 -13.10 -4.17 31.60
C ASN A 71 -11.74 -4.57 31.00
N VAL A 72 -11.40 -4.12 29.80
CA VAL A 72 -10.10 -4.36 29.17
C VAL A 72 -9.19 -3.18 29.48
N THR A 73 -8.09 -3.46 30.18
CA THR A 73 -7.04 -2.48 30.50
C THR A 73 -5.65 -2.90 30.00
N HIS A 74 -5.53 -4.11 29.48
CA HIS A 74 -4.32 -4.66 28.88
C HIS A 74 -4.68 -5.25 27.51
N TYR A 75 -3.86 -4.98 26.51
CA TYR A 75 -4.01 -5.54 25.17
C TYR A 75 -2.70 -6.19 24.73
N ASP A 76 -2.77 -7.45 24.31
CA ASP A 76 -1.64 -8.16 23.74
C ASP A 76 -1.47 -7.77 22.28
N ALA A 77 -0.36 -7.10 22.00
CA ALA A 77 0.08 -6.66 20.69
C ALA A 77 1.42 -7.33 20.31
N SER A 78 1.68 -8.55 20.81
CA SER A 78 2.91 -9.29 20.53
C SER A 78 2.77 -10.29 19.37
N ALA A 79 1.58 -10.41 18.78
CA ALA A 79 1.31 -11.32 17.67
C ALA A 79 0.59 -10.61 16.52
N ALA A 80 0.89 -11.02 15.29
CA ALA A 80 0.12 -10.60 14.13
C ALA A 80 -1.34 -11.01 14.28
N GLY A 81 -2.25 -10.17 13.78
CA GLY A 81 -3.67 -10.50 13.69
C GLY A 81 -4.14 -10.63 12.25
N PRO A 82 -5.47 -10.77 12.07
CA PRO A 82 -6.02 -11.09 10.77
C PRO A 82 -5.80 -9.96 9.76
N VAL A 83 -5.59 -10.34 8.50
CA VAL A 83 -5.55 -9.43 7.36
C VAL A 83 -6.94 -9.30 6.75
N CYS A 84 -7.15 -8.28 5.92
CA CYS A 84 -8.45 -8.08 5.28
C CYS A 84 -8.72 -9.15 4.19
N PRO A 85 -10.00 -9.44 3.86
CA PRO A 85 -10.32 -10.49 2.91
C PRO A 85 -9.77 -10.20 1.50
N GLN A 86 -9.01 -11.16 0.95
CA GLN A 86 -8.23 -11.03 -0.29
C GLN A 86 -7.82 -12.41 -0.84
N PRO A 87 -7.33 -12.54 -2.08
CA PRO A 87 -6.72 -13.79 -2.55
C PRO A 87 -5.63 -14.28 -1.58
N ALA A 88 -5.63 -15.57 -1.26
CA ALA A 88 -4.63 -16.13 -0.35
C ALA A 88 -3.23 -16.17 -0.96
N ALA A 89 -3.16 -16.49 -2.26
CA ALA A 89 -1.92 -16.49 -3.03
C ALA A 89 -1.54 -15.05 -3.41
N PRO A 90 -0.26 -14.67 -3.29
CA PRO A 90 0.18 -13.33 -3.65
C PRO A 90 0.19 -13.11 -5.17
N ASP A 91 -0.05 -11.87 -5.58
CA ASP A 91 0.06 -11.44 -6.99
C ASP A 91 1.51 -11.46 -7.49
N PHE A 92 2.46 -11.23 -6.58
CA PHE A 92 3.88 -11.29 -6.85
C PHE A 92 4.57 -12.30 -5.94
N ALA A 93 5.40 -13.16 -6.52
CA ALA A 93 6.04 -14.26 -5.79
C ALA A 93 7.06 -13.84 -4.71
N TYR A 94 7.31 -12.53 -4.53
CA TYR A 94 8.09 -11.98 -3.42
C TYR A 94 7.25 -11.45 -2.24
N MET A 95 5.93 -11.38 -2.40
CA MET A 95 4.96 -11.08 -1.32
C MET A 95 4.64 -12.34 -0.50
N SER A 96 4.06 -12.12 0.67
CA SER A 96 3.64 -13.16 1.61
C SER A 96 2.22 -13.65 1.30
N GLU A 97 1.89 -14.87 1.74
CA GLU A 97 0.53 -15.39 1.68
C GLU A 97 -0.38 -14.76 2.74
N ALA A 98 -1.65 -14.53 2.38
CA ALA A 98 -2.68 -14.03 3.28
C ALA A 98 -3.36 -15.18 4.06
N ALA A 99 -2.65 -15.73 5.05
CA ALA A 99 -3.04 -16.97 5.74
C ALA A 99 -4.23 -16.83 6.72
N GLU A 100 -4.30 -15.76 7.52
CA GLU A 100 -5.39 -15.52 8.47
C GLU A 100 -6.20 -14.29 8.07
N GLN A 101 -7.41 -14.48 7.55
CA GLN A 101 -8.26 -13.41 7.04
C GLN A 101 -9.54 -13.25 7.86
N SER A 102 -9.98 -12.01 8.03
CA SER A 102 -11.24 -11.67 8.72
C SER A 102 -11.80 -10.34 8.19
N GLU A 103 -13.12 -10.12 8.32
CA GLU A 103 -13.71 -8.78 8.14
C GLU A 103 -13.42 -7.85 9.34
N ASP A 104 -12.98 -8.40 10.48
CA ASP A 104 -12.45 -7.66 11.64
C ASP A 104 -10.92 -7.45 11.51
N CYS A 105 -10.51 -6.84 10.40
CA CYS A 105 -9.11 -6.73 9.97
C CYS A 105 -8.47 -5.35 10.16
N LEU A 106 -9.20 -4.34 10.66
CA LEU A 106 -8.72 -2.96 10.73
C LEU A 106 -7.73 -2.76 11.90
N ARG A 107 -6.49 -3.14 11.62
CA ARG A 107 -5.38 -3.26 12.56
C ARG A 107 -4.19 -2.39 12.14
N LEU A 108 -3.43 -1.94 13.14
CA LEU A 108 -2.16 -1.26 12.98
C LEU A 108 -1.00 -2.17 13.41
N LYS A 109 0.14 -1.96 12.76
CA LYS A 109 1.46 -2.40 13.20
C LYS A 109 2.27 -1.15 13.55
N ILE A 110 2.86 -1.09 14.73
CA ILE A 110 3.75 0.00 15.14
C ILE A 110 5.11 -0.58 15.47
N ALA A 111 6.17 0.04 14.96
CA ALA A 111 7.55 -0.33 15.28
C ALA A 111 8.35 0.92 15.65
N ARG A 112 9.20 0.81 16.67
CA ARG A 112 10.03 1.92 17.17
C ARG A 112 11.39 1.41 17.65
N PRO A 113 12.42 2.26 17.74
CA PRO A 113 13.69 1.87 18.36
C PRO A 113 13.46 1.34 19.78
N ALA A 114 14.11 0.24 20.13
CA ALA A 114 13.95 -0.36 21.46
C ALA A 114 14.28 0.65 22.57
N GLY A 115 13.44 0.69 23.59
CA GLY A 115 13.58 1.64 24.71
C GLY A 115 13.06 3.05 24.43
N THR A 116 12.39 3.28 23.29
CA THR A 116 11.64 4.52 23.06
C THR A 116 10.49 4.62 24.07
N GLU A 117 10.39 5.75 24.77
CA GLU A 117 9.36 5.99 25.77
C GLU A 117 8.26 6.94 25.24
N ALA A 118 7.11 6.96 25.90
CA ALA A 118 6.05 7.93 25.62
C ALA A 118 6.61 9.37 25.75
N GLY A 119 6.24 10.24 24.82
CA GLY A 119 6.74 11.63 24.78
C GLY A 119 8.16 11.81 24.22
N SER A 120 8.80 10.77 23.70
CA SER A 120 10.11 10.89 23.00
C SER A 120 10.08 11.86 21.80
N GLY A 121 8.91 12.08 21.21
CA GLY A 121 8.70 13.09 20.15
C GLY A 121 9.37 12.73 18.81
N LEU A 122 9.47 11.44 18.50
CA LEU A 122 10.09 10.96 17.26
C LEU A 122 9.21 11.28 16.03
N PRO A 123 9.80 11.60 14.86
CA PRO A 123 9.06 11.61 13.60
C PRO A 123 8.33 10.28 13.37
N VAL A 124 7.14 10.36 12.77
CA VAL A 124 6.32 9.19 12.49
C VAL A 124 6.24 8.98 10.98
N MET A 125 6.62 7.79 10.51
CA MET A 125 6.45 7.37 9.13
C MET A 125 5.30 6.37 9.06
N VAL A 126 4.22 6.74 8.37
CA VAL A 126 3.01 5.93 8.26
C VAL A 126 2.90 5.32 6.87
N TYR A 127 3.05 4.01 6.77
CA TYR A 127 3.03 3.25 5.53
C TYR A 127 1.62 2.78 5.16
N ILE A 128 1.25 3.00 3.89
CA ILE A 128 0.06 2.46 3.26
C ILE A 128 0.53 1.48 2.17
N TYR A 129 0.25 0.19 2.35
CA TYR A 129 0.70 -0.84 1.41
C TYR A 129 -0.04 -0.77 0.07
N GLY A 130 0.63 -1.27 -0.98
CA GLY A 130 0.06 -1.48 -2.31
C GLY A 130 -0.54 -2.88 -2.50
N GLY A 131 -1.02 -3.14 -3.73
CA GLY A 131 -1.62 -4.42 -4.13
C GLY A 131 -2.89 -4.23 -4.96
N GLY A 132 -2.92 -3.23 -5.85
CA GLY A 132 -4.06 -2.97 -6.75
C GLY A 132 -5.39 -2.67 -6.06
N LEU A 133 -5.35 -2.29 -4.77
CA LEU A 133 -6.53 -2.24 -3.88
C LEU A 133 -7.30 -3.57 -3.79
N PHE A 134 -6.65 -4.69 -4.11
CA PHE A 134 -7.24 -6.02 -4.20
C PHE A 134 -6.61 -7.00 -3.20
N THR A 135 -5.29 -6.87 -3.01
CA THR A 135 -4.44 -7.66 -2.10
C THR A 135 -3.48 -6.75 -1.30
N GLY A 136 -2.68 -7.34 -0.42
CA GLY A 136 -1.69 -6.70 0.43
C GLY A 136 -2.11 -6.62 1.91
N HIS A 137 -1.11 -6.54 2.80
CA HIS A 137 -1.32 -6.41 4.24
C HIS A 137 -0.10 -5.83 4.99
N ILE A 138 -0.28 -5.51 6.27
CA ILE A 138 0.80 -4.94 7.13
C ILE A 138 1.83 -5.94 7.63
N ASN A 139 1.60 -7.24 7.40
CA ASN A 139 2.49 -8.34 7.82
C ASN A 139 3.31 -8.87 6.65
N GLU A 140 3.45 -8.07 5.59
CA GLU A 140 4.19 -8.45 4.39
C GLU A 140 5.69 -8.35 4.66
N ARG A 141 6.43 -9.35 4.19
CA ARG A 141 7.90 -9.31 4.30
C ARG A 141 8.53 -8.12 3.58
N THR A 142 7.86 -7.59 2.57
CA THR A 142 8.30 -6.43 1.77
C THR A 142 8.13 -5.10 2.48
N ASN A 143 7.42 -5.07 3.62
CA ASN A 143 7.17 -3.86 4.42
C ASN A 143 7.52 -4.01 5.91
N GLU A 144 8.30 -5.04 6.24
CA GLU A 144 8.83 -5.18 7.60
C GLU A 144 9.84 -4.07 7.92
N PRO A 145 9.66 -3.35 9.04
CA PRO A 145 10.33 -2.08 9.26
C PRO A 145 11.68 -2.19 9.98
N ASP A 146 12.14 -3.38 10.36
CA ASP A 146 13.31 -3.59 11.22
C ASP A 146 14.55 -2.84 10.73
N ALA A 147 14.96 -3.08 9.49
CA ALA A 147 16.15 -2.45 8.93
C ALA A 147 15.93 -0.96 8.65
N LEU A 148 14.72 -0.52 8.26
CA LEU A 148 14.38 0.90 8.14
C LEU A 148 14.55 1.63 9.47
N VAL A 149 14.02 1.07 10.56
CA VAL A 149 14.12 1.65 11.91
C VAL A 149 15.57 1.64 12.38
N ALA A 150 16.30 0.53 12.21
CA ALA A 150 17.72 0.44 12.57
C ALA A 150 18.58 1.48 11.82
N GLU A 151 18.37 1.62 10.51
CA GLU A 151 19.09 2.58 9.68
C GLU A 151 18.74 4.03 10.07
N SER A 152 17.50 4.30 10.46
CA SER A 152 17.09 5.61 10.99
C SER A 152 17.86 5.98 12.26
N VAL A 153 18.08 5.01 13.15
CA VAL A 153 18.88 5.18 14.38
C VAL A 153 20.36 5.41 14.04
N ALA A 154 20.92 4.60 13.12
CA ALA A 154 22.30 4.74 12.66
C ALA A 154 22.58 6.12 12.07
N ASN A 155 21.61 6.67 11.32
CA ASN A 155 21.66 8.02 10.75
C ASN A 155 21.31 9.14 11.75
N ARG A 156 21.09 8.82 13.03
CA ARG A 156 20.70 9.77 14.09
C ARG A 156 19.39 10.52 13.80
N LEU A 157 18.50 9.87 13.06
CA LEU A 157 17.16 10.34 12.70
C LEU A 157 16.12 9.27 13.07
N PRO A 158 16.07 8.82 14.34
CA PRO A 158 15.20 7.72 14.74
C PRO A 158 13.73 8.04 14.43
N VAL A 159 13.01 7.08 13.84
CA VAL A 159 11.59 7.22 13.49
C VAL A 159 10.72 6.16 14.18
N VAL A 160 9.46 6.50 14.39
CA VAL A 160 8.39 5.51 14.65
C VAL A 160 7.75 5.15 13.32
N TYR A 161 7.71 3.85 13.01
CA TYR A 161 6.99 3.31 11.87
C TYR A 161 5.58 2.89 12.27
N VAL A 162 4.60 3.16 11.42
CA VAL A 162 3.22 2.68 11.56
C VAL A 162 2.76 2.14 10.21
N ALA A 163 2.08 0.99 10.19
CA ALA A 163 1.37 0.49 9.01
C ALA A 163 -0.08 0.14 9.36
N MET A 164 -0.99 0.20 8.39
CA MET A 164 -2.42 -0.06 8.60
C MET A 164 -2.99 -1.06 7.59
N ASN A 165 -3.77 -2.03 8.07
CA ASN A 165 -4.69 -2.79 7.23
C ASN A 165 -5.85 -1.88 6.86
N TYR A 166 -6.30 -1.94 5.61
CA TYR A 166 -7.50 -1.27 5.12
C TYR A 166 -8.29 -2.22 4.24
N ARG A 167 -9.62 -2.07 4.17
CA ARG A 167 -10.43 -2.97 3.34
C ARG A 167 -10.10 -2.82 1.86
N LEU A 168 -10.08 -3.96 1.17
CA LEU A 168 -9.71 -4.13 -0.23
C LEU A 168 -10.91 -4.61 -1.05
N ASN A 169 -10.77 -4.66 -2.37
CA ASN A 169 -11.72 -5.22 -3.34
C ASN A 169 -13.17 -4.77 -3.08
N ILE A 170 -14.15 -5.65 -3.24
CA ILE A 170 -15.55 -5.33 -2.93
C ILE A 170 -15.75 -4.90 -1.47
N PHE A 171 -14.96 -5.39 -0.51
CA PHE A 171 -15.12 -5.03 0.91
C PHE A 171 -14.76 -3.55 1.17
N GLY A 172 -13.81 -2.99 0.40
CA GLY A 172 -13.32 -1.61 0.53
C GLY A 172 -13.90 -0.63 -0.48
N PHE A 173 -14.28 -1.11 -1.66
CA PHE A 173 -14.57 -0.28 -2.84
C PHE A 173 -15.87 -0.67 -3.54
N ALA A 174 -16.81 -1.33 -2.85
CA ALA A 174 -18.16 -1.55 -3.38
C ALA A 174 -18.81 -0.25 -3.88
N LEU A 175 -19.46 -0.33 -5.04
CA LEU A 175 -20.16 0.78 -5.68
C LEU A 175 -21.59 0.37 -6.03
N SER A 176 -22.56 0.98 -5.35
CA SER A 176 -23.98 0.72 -5.55
C SER A 176 -24.81 1.98 -5.35
N GLU A 177 -25.84 2.21 -6.16
CA GLU A 177 -26.81 3.31 -5.92
C GLU A 177 -27.56 3.17 -4.59
N ALA A 178 -27.74 1.94 -4.10
CA ALA A 178 -28.32 1.67 -2.78
C ALA A 178 -27.35 1.98 -1.63
N LEU A 179 -26.05 2.16 -1.90
CA LEU A 179 -25.12 2.74 -0.94
C LEU A 179 -25.30 4.26 -0.99
N GLY A 180 -25.55 4.88 0.16
CA GLY A 180 -25.41 6.33 0.25
C GLY A 180 -23.96 6.74 -0.02
N ASN A 181 -23.74 7.94 -0.53
CA ASN A 181 -22.40 8.48 -0.85
C ASN A 181 -21.37 8.29 0.28
N ASN A 182 -21.79 8.41 1.54
CA ASN A 182 -20.89 8.20 2.67
C ASN A 182 -20.36 6.75 2.74
N SER A 183 -20.99 5.77 2.11
CA SER A 183 -20.58 4.36 2.11
C SER A 183 -19.79 3.95 0.86
N LEU A 184 -19.34 4.91 0.06
CA LEU A 184 -18.37 4.67 -1.01
C LEU A 184 -16.94 4.90 -0.49
N ASN A 185 -15.95 4.34 -1.20
CA ASN A 185 -14.52 4.46 -0.88
C ASN A 185 -14.18 4.11 0.58
N VAL A 186 -14.84 3.11 1.16
CA VAL A 186 -14.68 2.84 2.60
C VAL A 186 -13.26 2.38 2.95
N GLY A 187 -12.52 1.78 2.01
CA GLY A 187 -11.09 1.51 2.16
C GLY A 187 -10.24 2.79 2.36
N LEU A 188 -10.55 3.89 1.66
CA LEU A 188 -9.89 5.19 1.91
C LEU A 188 -10.30 5.79 3.25
N LYS A 189 -11.54 5.54 3.69
CA LYS A 189 -12.04 5.97 5.00
C LYS A 189 -11.41 5.17 6.14
N ASP A 190 -11.09 3.89 5.91
CA ASP A 190 -10.31 3.06 6.82
C ASP A 190 -8.92 3.64 7.03
N GLN A 191 -8.22 4.00 5.94
CA GLN A 191 -6.92 4.67 6.02
C GLN A 191 -7.03 6.01 6.74
N ARG A 192 -8.07 6.80 6.44
CA ARG A 192 -8.28 8.11 7.08
C ARG A 192 -8.48 7.98 8.59
N LEU A 193 -9.28 7.02 9.03
CA LEU A 193 -9.50 6.76 10.45
C LEU A 193 -8.22 6.26 11.13
N ALA A 194 -7.40 5.43 10.48
CA ALA A 194 -6.09 5.04 10.99
C ALA A 194 -5.15 6.25 11.17
N LEU A 195 -5.13 7.19 10.22
CA LEU A 195 -4.34 8.42 10.35
C LEU A 195 -4.84 9.32 11.48
N GLU A 196 -6.16 9.40 11.69
CA GLU A 196 -6.75 10.11 12.83
C GLU A 196 -6.41 9.40 14.15
N TRP A 197 -6.39 8.07 14.18
CA TRP A 197 -5.90 7.30 15.32
C TRP A 197 -4.43 7.62 15.63
N VAL A 198 -3.57 7.74 14.60
CA VAL A 198 -2.16 8.13 14.79
C VAL A 198 -2.07 9.50 15.44
N GLN A 199 -2.85 10.49 14.97
CA GLN A 199 -2.88 11.82 15.58
C GLN A 199 -3.27 11.80 17.06
N GLU A 200 -4.19 10.92 17.44
CA GLU A 200 -4.70 10.84 18.80
C GLU A 200 -3.85 10.02 19.78
N ASN A 201 -3.06 9.06 19.28
CA ASN A 201 -2.49 8.00 20.15
C ASN A 201 -0.99 7.78 19.97
N ILE A 202 -0.35 8.27 18.90
CA ILE A 202 1.05 7.90 18.61
C ILE A 202 2.06 8.42 19.66
N GLU A 203 1.67 9.43 20.44
CA GLU A 203 2.50 9.96 21.54
C GLU A 203 2.79 8.92 22.63
N TYR A 204 1.85 8.00 22.89
CA TYR A 204 2.03 6.90 23.84
C TYR A 204 3.06 5.87 23.36
N PHE A 205 3.29 5.83 22.04
CA PHE A 205 4.30 5.01 21.42
C PHE A 205 5.63 5.77 21.23
N GLY A 206 5.69 7.05 21.61
CA GLY A 206 6.89 7.90 21.53
C GLY A 206 6.99 8.72 20.24
N GLY A 207 5.98 8.67 19.37
CA GLY A 207 5.91 9.50 18.16
C GLY A 207 5.39 10.91 18.43
N ASP A 208 5.73 11.85 17.56
CA ASP A 208 5.16 13.20 17.55
C ASP A 208 4.03 13.29 16.52
N PRO A 209 2.76 13.48 16.93
CA PRO A 209 1.63 13.59 16.00
C PRO A 209 1.75 14.78 15.04
N LYS A 210 2.57 15.79 15.36
CA LYS A 210 2.82 16.94 14.48
C LYS A 210 3.85 16.64 13.38
N ARG A 211 4.61 15.54 13.50
CA ARG A 211 5.68 15.15 12.57
C ARG A 211 5.39 13.85 11.84
N VAL A 212 4.15 13.70 11.39
CA VAL A 212 3.68 12.54 10.63
C VAL A 212 3.94 12.73 9.13
N THR A 213 4.65 11.78 8.52
CA THR A 213 4.81 11.65 7.07
C THR A 213 4.12 10.38 6.62
N ILE A 214 3.17 10.49 5.68
CA ILE A 214 2.56 9.30 5.07
C ILE A 214 3.35 8.88 3.83
N PHE A 215 3.49 7.59 3.62
CA PHE A 215 4.12 7.05 2.42
C PHE A 215 3.48 5.76 1.97
N GLY A 216 3.56 5.46 0.69
CA GLY A 216 2.94 4.27 0.15
C GLY A 216 3.45 3.94 -1.25
N GLN A 217 3.35 2.66 -1.58
CA GLN A 217 3.81 2.09 -2.83
C GLN A 217 2.63 1.57 -3.67
N SER A 218 2.67 1.74 -4.99
CA SER A 218 1.61 1.31 -5.92
C SER A 218 0.24 1.94 -5.58
N SER A 219 -0.79 1.12 -5.43
CA SER A 219 -2.10 1.55 -4.91
C SER A 219 -2.04 2.20 -3.51
N GLY A 220 -0.98 1.94 -2.74
CA GLY A 220 -0.66 2.68 -1.52
C GLY A 220 -0.15 4.10 -1.80
N GLY A 221 0.62 4.30 -2.87
CA GLY A 221 1.01 5.62 -3.38
C GLY A 221 -0.21 6.39 -3.91
N LEU A 222 -1.08 5.73 -4.67
CA LEU A 222 -2.40 6.26 -5.04
C LEU A 222 -3.18 6.69 -3.79
N SER A 223 -3.25 5.81 -2.78
CA SER A 223 -3.92 6.09 -1.52
C SER A 223 -3.34 7.33 -0.83
N VAL A 224 -2.01 7.48 -0.78
CA VAL A 224 -1.36 8.70 -0.27
C VAL A 224 -1.83 9.94 -1.04
N GLY A 225 -1.81 9.91 -2.37
CA GLY A 225 -2.28 11.04 -3.18
C GLY A 225 -3.76 11.36 -2.96
N LEU A 226 -4.61 10.35 -2.79
CA LEU A 226 -6.02 10.53 -2.48
C LEU A 226 -6.27 11.04 -1.04
N GLN A 227 -5.42 10.70 -0.07
CA GLN A 227 -5.44 11.32 1.26
C GLN A 227 -5.04 12.80 1.21
N VAL A 228 -4.15 13.20 0.30
CA VAL A 228 -3.81 14.61 0.05
C VAL A 228 -5.00 15.37 -0.55
N LEU A 229 -5.76 14.73 -1.44
CA LEU A 229 -6.96 15.31 -2.08
C LEU A 229 -8.24 15.17 -1.25
N ALA A 230 -8.18 14.47 -0.11
CA ALA A 230 -9.35 14.12 0.69
C ALA A 230 -10.20 15.33 1.04
N TYR A 231 -11.51 15.18 0.89
CA TYR A 231 -12.53 16.19 1.15
C TYR A 231 -12.32 17.50 0.38
N GLY A 232 -11.57 17.47 -0.74
CA GLY A 232 -11.25 18.64 -1.55
C GLY A 232 -10.51 19.73 -0.75
N GLY A 233 -9.71 19.35 0.25
CA GLY A 233 -9.00 20.28 1.11
C GLY A 233 -9.87 21.07 2.08
N THR A 234 -11.17 20.76 2.21
CA THR A 234 -12.08 21.43 3.16
C THR A 234 -11.85 21.00 4.61
N ARG A 235 -11.15 19.88 4.81
CA ARG A 235 -10.70 19.38 6.13
C ARG A 235 -9.17 19.36 6.16
N PRO A 236 -8.55 19.62 7.32
CA PRO A 236 -7.10 19.49 7.45
C PRO A 236 -6.65 18.04 7.22
N VAL A 237 -5.41 17.88 6.78
CA VAL A 237 -4.76 16.57 6.69
C VAL A 237 -4.12 16.20 8.04
N PRO A 238 -4.19 14.92 8.46
CA PRO A 238 -3.58 14.41 9.70
C PRO A 238 -2.09 14.07 9.51
N PHE A 239 -1.37 14.82 8.67
CA PHE A 239 0.04 14.62 8.36
C PHE A 239 0.66 15.90 7.82
N GLN A 240 1.99 16.01 7.87
CA GLN A 240 2.74 17.19 7.43
C GLN A 240 3.45 17.02 6.10
N ALA A 241 3.69 15.78 5.63
CA ALA A 241 4.38 15.49 4.37
C ALA A 241 3.90 14.14 3.78
N ALA A 242 4.11 13.95 2.48
CA ALA A 242 3.67 12.76 1.76
C ALA A 242 4.72 12.23 0.77
N ILE A 243 4.87 10.90 0.70
CA ILE A 243 5.74 10.20 -0.25
C ILE A 243 4.91 9.22 -1.08
N MET A 244 4.97 9.33 -2.41
CA MET A 244 4.22 8.49 -3.34
C MET A 244 5.19 7.70 -4.20
N GLN A 245 5.14 6.37 -4.12
CA GLN A 245 6.04 5.47 -4.84
C GLN A 245 5.22 4.68 -5.87
N SER A 246 5.36 5.01 -7.15
CA SER A 246 4.66 4.35 -8.26
C SER A 246 3.14 4.37 -8.15
N THR A 247 2.59 5.46 -7.63
CA THR A 247 1.84 6.50 -8.38
C THR A 247 1.26 7.49 -7.35
N ALA A 248 0.61 8.56 -7.81
CA ALA A 248 -0.10 9.51 -6.96
C ALA A 248 -1.61 9.57 -7.26
N LEU A 249 -2.02 9.35 -8.52
CA LEU A 249 -3.42 9.41 -8.95
C LEU A 249 -3.68 8.29 -9.97
N GLU A 250 -4.94 7.90 -10.12
CA GLU A 250 -5.35 6.83 -11.02
C GLU A 250 -6.23 7.39 -12.17
N PRO A 251 -5.74 7.41 -13.42
CA PRO A 251 -6.51 7.89 -14.57
C PRO A 251 -7.85 7.17 -14.80
N THR A 252 -7.95 5.89 -14.44
CA THR A 252 -9.15 5.07 -14.67
C THR A 252 -10.18 5.15 -13.55
N SER A 253 -9.95 5.95 -12.51
CA SER A 253 -10.85 6.12 -11.35
C SER A 253 -12.22 6.73 -11.71
N ALA A 254 -12.34 7.34 -12.90
CA ALA A 254 -13.60 7.88 -13.44
C ALA A 254 -14.32 6.90 -14.39
N SER A 255 -13.79 5.69 -14.57
CA SER A 255 -14.39 4.64 -15.40
C SER A 255 -15.57 3.95 -14.71
N ASN A 256 -16.21 3.02 -15.42
CA ASN A 256 -17.27 2.16 -14.88
C ASN A 256 -16.76 0.79 -14.39
N LEU A 257 -15.44 0.59 -14.25
CA LEU A 257 -14.86 -0.70 -13.89
C LEU A 257 -15.40 -1.21 -12.54
N THR A 258 -15.35 -0.39 -11.49
CA THR A 258 -15.86 -0.73 -10.16
C THR A 258 -17.36 -1.04 -10.18
N LEU A 259 -18.15 -0.26 -10.94
CA LEU A 259 -19.59 -0.50 -11.09
C LEU A 259 -19.86 -1.83 -11.81
N SER A 260 -19.11 -2.11 -12.87
CA SER A 260 -19.22 -3.35 -13.62
C SER A 260 -18.79 -4.56 -12.78
N ALA A 261 -17.75 -4.43 -11.97
CA ALA A 261 -17.29 -5.49 -11.06
C ALA A 261 -18.35 -5.78 -10.01
N PHE A 262 -18.92 -4.73 -9.38
CA PHE A 262 -20.02 -4.90 -8.43
C PHE A 262 -21.23 -5.62 -9.02
N ASN A 263 -21.66 -5.21 -10.23
CA ASN A 263 -22.79 -5.85 -10.91
C ASN A 263 -22.51 -7.33 -11.25
N SER A 264 -21.29 -7.64 -11.71
CA SER A 264 -20.89 -9.02 -11.99
C SER A 264 -20.87 -9.88 -10.73
N VAL A 265 -20.30 -9.39 -9.63
CA VAL A 265 -20.29 -10.13 -8.36
C VAL A 265 -21.71 -10.38 -7.86
N ALA A 266 -22.59 -9.39 -7.93
CA ALA A 266 -24.01 -9.55 -7.57
C ALA A 266 -24.72 -10.65 -8.38
N ALA A 267 -24.35 -10.82 -9.65
CA ALA A 267 -24.84 -11.89 -10.50
C ALA A 267 -24.22 -13.25 -10.13
N LEU A 268 -22.91 -13.31 -9.94
CA LEU A 268 -22.17 -14.54 -9.57
C LEU A 268 -22.63 -15.11 -8.22
N THR A 269 -23.06 -14.27 -7.29
CA THR A 269 -23.57 -14.70 -5.98
C THR A 269 -25.08 -14.95 -5.95
N ASN A 270 -25.78 -14.89 -7.10
CA ASN A 270 -27.24 -15.00 -7.21
C ASN A 270 -28.01 -13.95 -6.37
N CYS A 271 -27.39 -12.79 -6.08
CA CYS A 271 -28.08 -11.70 -5.40
C CYS A 271 -29.00 -10.90 -6.35
N THR A 272 -28.81 -11.07 -7.67
CA THR A 272 -29.78 -10.69 -8.69
C THR A 272 -30.56 -11.90 -9.19
N SER A 273 -31.85 -11.71 -9.50
CA SER A 273 -32.73 -12.75 -10.05
C SER A 273 -33.83 -12.13 -10.92
N PRO A 274 -34.65 -12.91 -11.66
CA PRO A 274 -35.78 -12.33 -12.40
C PRO A 274 -36.77 -11.53 -11.52
N SER A 275 -36.86 -11.83 -10.21
CA SER A 275 -37.68 -11.07 -9.25
C SER A 275 -36.94 -9.89 -8.60
N ASN A 276 -35.62 -9.82 -8.73
CA ASN A 276 -34.75 -8.71 -8.29
C ASN A 276 -33.65 -8.50 -9.34
N PRO A 277 -33.99 -7.98 -10.54
CA PRO A 277 -33.05 -7.94 -11.66
C PRO A 277 -32.02 -6.82 -11.54
N ASP A 278 -32.25 -5.86 -10.65
CA ASP A 278 -31.42 -4.67 -10.49
C ASP A 278 -30.25 -4.95 -9.53
N PRO A 279 -28.99 -4.99 -10.02
CA PRO A 279 -27.84 -5.18 -9.15
C PRO A 279 -27.61 -3.99 -8.21
N GLN A 280 -28.19 -2.83 -8.50
CA GLN A 280 -28.03 -1.60 -7.72
C GLN A 280 -29.09 -1.43 -6.62
N SER A 281 -30.02 -2.38 -6.48
CA SER A 281 -31.13 -2.29 -5.54
C SER A 281 -30.73 -2.54 -4.07
N ALA A 282 -31.52 -1.99 -3.15
CA ALA A 282 -31.35 -2.25 -1.71
C ALA A 282 -31.50 -3.74 -1.34
N THR A 283 -32.28 -4.50 -2.11
CA THR A 283 -32.44 -5.95 -1.96
C THR A 283 -31.14 -6.68 -2.33
N THR A 284 -30.53 -6.31 -3.46
CA THR A 284 -29.23 -6.86 -3.88
C THR A 284 -28.15 -6.55 -2.85
N LEU A 285 -28.07 -5.30 -2.40
CA LEU A 285 -27.11 -4.90 -1.36
C LEU A 285 -27.31 -5.67 -0.05
N SER A 286 -28.56 -5.87 0.37
CA SER A 286 -28.88 -6.66 1.57
C SER A 286 -28.50 -8.13 1.43
N CYS A 287 -28.71 -8.71 0.24
CA CYS A 287 -28.24 -10.06 -0.08
C CYS A 287 -26.72 -10.17 0.04
N LEU A 288 -25.97 -9.25 -0.59
CA LEU A 288 -24.51 -9.25 -0.54
C LEU A 288 -23.95 -9.09 0.89
N ARG A 289 -24.62 -8.31 1.76
CA ARG A 289 -24.26 -8.19 3.19
C ARG A 289 -24.50 -9.47 4.00
N ALA A 290 -25.46 -10.30 3.58
CA ALA A 290 -25.83 -11.52 4.28
C ALA A 290 -24.96 -12.73 3.92
N LEU A 291 -24.18 -12.65 2.84
CA LEU A 291 -23.31 -13.75 2.42
C LEU A 291 -22.16 -13.99 3.42
N PRO A 292 -21.72 -15.25 3.60
CA PRO A 292 -20.41 -15.53 4.17
C PRO A 292 -19.31 -14.77 3.42
N PHE A 293 -18.33 -14.22 4.14
CA PHE A 293 -17.27 -13.44 3.48
C PHE A 293 -16.48 -14.27 2.46
N THR A 294 -16.34 -15.58 2.70
CA THR A 294 -15.66 -16.52 1.79
C THR A 294 -16.36 -16.63 0.44
N ASP A 295 -17.70 -16.67 0.43
CA ASP A 295 -18.49 -16.81 -0.79
C ASP A 295 -18.46 -15.51 -1.61
N LEU A 296 -18.56 -14.37 -0.91
CA LEU A 296 -18.45 -13.05 -1.51
C LEU A 296 -17.05 -12.83 -2.09
N LEU A 297 -16.00 -13.22 -1.36
CA LEU A 297 -14.61 -13.13 -1.82
C LEU A 297 -14.37 -14.03 -3.03
N ALA A 298 -14.84 -15.28 -3.01
CA ALA A 298 -14.68 -16.20 -4.12
C ALA A 298 -15.32 -15.66 -5.42
N ALA A 299 -16.52 -15.08 -5.34
CA ALA A 299 -17.16 -14.43 -6.49
C ALA A 299 -16.39 -13.18 -6.97
N THR A 300 -15.81 -12.43 -6.03
CA THR A 300 -14.99 -11.25 -6.31
C THR A 300 -13.69 -11.62 -7.04
N ILE A 301 -13.04 -12.71 -6.64
CA ILE A 301 -11.85 -13.27 -7.29
C ILE A 301 -12.20 -13.78 -8.69
N ALA A 302 -13.27 -14.57 -8.82
CA ALA A 302 -13.69 -15.10 -10.11
C ALA A 302 -14.00 -13.99 -11.14
N ASP A 303 -14.60 -12.88 -10.71
CA ASP A 303 -14.82 -11.72 -11.57
C ASP A 303 -13.51 -11.04 -11.98
N HIS A 304 -12.59 -10.82 -11.02
CA HIS A 304 -11.27 -10.24 -11.29
C HIS A 304 -10.46 -11.06 -12.29
N ASP A 305 -10.33 -12.36 -12.06
CA ASP A 305 -9.58 -13.27 -12.93
C ASP A 305 -10.12 -13.26 -14.36
N SER A 306 -11.44 -13.16 -14.53
CA SER A 306 -12.10 -13.12 -15.84
C SER A 306 -11.77 -11.85 -16.66
N LYS A 307 -11.29 -10.79 -16.02
CA LYS A 307 -11.02 -9.46 -16.60
C LYS A 307 -9.53 -9.09 -16.64
N SER A 308 -8.67 -9.87 -15.98
CA SER A 308 -7.22 -9.65 -15.85
C SER A 308 -6.47 -9.36 -17.17
N THR A 309 -6.99 -9.81 -18.32
CA THR A 309 -6.34 -9.62 -19.64
C THR A 309 -6.77 -8.34 -20.37
N THR A 310 -7.91 -7.75 -20.00
CA THR A 310 -8.53 -6.61 -20.70
C THR A 310 -8.48 -5.32 -19.89
N THR A 311 -8.11 -5.37 -18.62
CA THR A 311 -7.89 -4.21 -17.77
C THR A 311 -6.39 -4.00 -17.50
N ASP A 312 -6.06 -2.93 -16.79
CA ASP A 312 -4.72 -2.70 -16.22
C ASP A 312 -4.41 -3.57 -15.00
N GLY A 313 -5.34 -4.43 -14.58
CA GLY A 313 -5.26 -5.27 -13.38
C GLY A 313 -6.15 -4.78 -12.24
N ASP A 314 -6.54 -3.51 -12.25
CA ASP A 314 -7.24 -2.87 -11.14
C ASP A 314 -8.70 -2.58 -11.50
N ILE A 315 -9.63 -3.39 -10.98
CA ILE A 315 -11.08 -3.22 -11.26
C ILE A 315 -11.88 -2.68 -10.08
N TRP A 316 -11.28 -2.64 -8.88
CA TRP A 316 -11.87 -2.11 -7.66
C TRP A 316 -11.23 -0.77 -7.30
N LEU A 317 -11.60 0.25 -8.06
CA LEU A 317 -10.97 1.58 -8.00
C LEU A 317 -11.77 2.55 -7.14
N PRO A 318 -11.11 3.55 -6.52
CA PRO A 318 -11.81 4.63 -5.84
C PRO A 318 -12.61 5.47 -6.82
N THR A 319 -13.80 5.92 -6.44
CA THR A 319 -14.69 6.67 -7.31
C THR A 319 -15.01 8.05 -6.74
N THR A 320 -15.51 8.97 -7.58
CA THR A 320 -16.05 10.22 -7.06
C THR A 320 -17.29 9.92 -6.22
N ASP A 321 -17.28 10.28 -4.94
CA ASP A 321 -18.37 10.00 -3.99
C ASP A 321 -19.06 11.27 -3.47
N HIS A 322 -18.62 12.45 -3.89
CA HIS A 322 -19.14 13.74 -3.42
C HIS A 322 -18.96 13.97 -1.89
N ASP A 323 -18.10 13.20 -1.23
CA ASP A 323 -17.72 13.34 0.18
C ASP A 323 -16.20 13.26 0.34
N PHE A 324 -15.61 12.05 0.38
CA PHE A 324 -14.16 11.87 0.49
C PHE A 324 -13.44 12.36 -0.77
N LEU A 325 -13.96 12.02 -1.94
CA LEU A 325 -13.55 12.55 -3.23
C LEU A 325 -14.71 13.37 -3.80
N PRO A 326 -14.78 14.69 -3.50
CA PRO A 326 -15.92 15.51 -3.90
C PRO A 326 -16.03 15.69 -5.43
N ALA A 327 -14.92 15.53 -6.14
CA ALA A 327 -14.81 15.53 -7.60
C ALA A 327 -13.70 14.57 -8.03
N ALA A 328 -13.55 14.36 -9.35
CA ALA A 328 -12.44 13.57 -9.90
C ALA A 328 -11.08 14.10 -9.42
N SER A 329 -10.14 13.18 -9.15
CA SER A 329 -8.82 13.48 -8.62
C SER A 329 -8.03 14.48 -9.48
N SER A 330 -8.16 14.37 -10.82
CA SER A 330 -7.61 15.33 -11.78
C SER A 330 -8.21 16.72 -11.63
N THR A 331 -9.52 16.84 -11.44
CA THR A 331 -10.21 18.12 -11.19
C THR A 331 -9.77 18.74 -9.87
N LEU A 332 -9.72 17.96 -8.78
CA LEU A 332 -9.24 18.45 -7.48
C LEU A 332 -7.80 18.96 -7.56
N THR A 333 -6.95 18.23 -8.30
CA THR A 333 -5.57 18.63 -8.54
C THR A 333 -5.48 19.93 -9.35
N LEU A 334 -6.15 20.02 -10.50
CA LEU A 334 -6.09 21.21 -11.37
C LEU A 334 -6.71 22.47 -10.74
N THR A 335 -7.69 22.30 -9.85
CA THR A 335 -8.31 23.42 -9.12
C THR A 335 -7.58 23.79 -7.84
N GLY A 336 -6.51 23.06 -7.48
CA GLY A 336 -5.74 23.31 -6.28
C GLY A 336 -6.47 22.92 -4.99
N ALA A 337 -7.38 21.96 -5.01
CA ALA A 337 -8.17 21.53 -3.85
C ALA A 337 -7.39 20.54 -2.94
N PHE A 338 -6.23 20.99 -2.44
CA PHE A 338 -5.30 20.23 -1.60
C PHE A 338 -4.54 21.15 -0.62
N PRO A 339 -3.97 20.59 0.48
CA PRO A 339 -3.21 21.36 1.47
C PRO A 339 -1.81 21.77 0.97
N ARG A 340 -1.14 22.67 1.69
CA ARG A 340 0.27 23.04 1.44
C ARG A 340 1.20 22.11 2.22
N ILE A 341 1.73 21.07 1.58
CA ILE A 341 2.66 20.12 2.21
C ILE A 341 3.81 19.72 1.27
N PRO A 342 5.00 19.38 1.79
CA PRO A 342 6.08 18.77 1.02
C PRO A 342 5.67 17.43 0.40
N LEU A 343 6.13 17.20 -0.84
CA LEU A 343 5.91 15.94 -1.58
C LEU A 343 7.24 15.36 -2.04
N LEU A 344 7.38 14.03 -1.93
CA LEU A 344 8.38 13.24 -2.66
C LEU A 344 7.62 12.22 -3.52
N ILE A 345 7.83 12.23 -4.83
CA ILE A 345 7.12 11.35 -5.75
C ILE A 345 8.13 10.64 -6.62
N GLY A 346 8.00 9.33 -6.80
CA GLY A 346 8.87 8.63 -7.74
C GLY A 346 8.25 7.36 -8.28
N TRP A 347 9.01 6.74 -9.15
CA TRP A 347 8.66 5.52 -9.87
C TRP A 347 9.93 4.75 -10.21
N THR A 348 9.77 3.50 -10.62
CA THR A 348 10.89 2.68 -11.09
C THR A 348 11.08 2.84 -12.60
N GLU A 349 12.33 2.68 -13.07
CA GLU A 349 12.67 2.92 -14.49
C GLU A 349 11.84 2.05 -15.44
N ASP A 350 11.62 0.78 -15.09
CA ASP A 350 10.87 -0.19 -15.89
C ASP A 350 9.55 -0.58 -15.22
N ASP A 351 8.93 0.35 -14.48
CA ASP A 351 7.78 0.12 -13.59
C ASP A 351 6.69 -0.76 -14.21
N ALA A 352 6.30 -0.47 -15.45
CA ALA A 352 5.15 -1.14 -16.04
C ALA A 352 5.49 -2.43 -16.82
N THR A 353 6.75 -2.87 -16.83
CA THR A 353 7.17 -4.07 -17.56
C THR A 353 6.56 -5.36 -17.01
N LEU A 354 6.32 -5.45 -15.69
CA LEU A 354 5.62 -6.58 -15.06
C LEU A 354 4.16 -6.71 -15.53
N PHE A 355 3.55 -5.61 -15.95
CA PHE A 355 2.14 -5.54 -16.36
C PHE A 355 1.95 -5.53 -17.87
N THR A 356 3.05 -5.65 -18.63
CA THR A 356 3.03 -5.57 -20.09
C THR A 356 3.12 -6.97 -20.70
N PRO A 357 2.25 -7.34 -21.66
CA PRO A 357 2.34 -8.62 -22.34
C PRO A 357 3.65 -8.78 -23.09
N ARG A 358 4.42 -9.83 -22.74
CA ARG A 358 5.71 -10.17 -23.36
C ARG A 358 5.61 -10.55 -24.85
N THR A 359 4.40 -10.78 -25.35
CA THR A 359 4.10 -11.12 -26.74
C THR A 359 4.04 -9.90 -27.67
N ILE A 360 4.14 -8.68 -27.14
CA ILE A 360 4.14 -7.45 -27.94
C ILE A 360 5.43 -7.39 -28.77
N THR A 361 5.30 -7.39 -30.09
CA THR A 361 6.44 -7.38 -31.03
C THR A 361 6.30 -6.36 -32.16
N THR A 362 5.10 -5.80 -32.35
CA THR A 362 4.80 -4.85 -33.43
C THR A 362 4.07 -3.60 -32.90
N PRO A 363 4.10 -2.47 -33.63
CA PRO A 363 3.28 -1.30 -33.30
C PRO A 363 1.78 -1.59 -33.24
N THR A 364 1.31 -2.58 -34.01
CA THR A 364 -0.09 -3.03 -33.99
C THR A 364 -0.42 -3.72 -32.68
N ASP A 365 0.49 -4.55 -32.14
CA ASP A 365 0.32 -5.17 -30.83
C ASP A 365 0.25 -4.10 -29.72
N THR A 366 1.14 -3.10 -29.78
CA THR A 366 1.14 -1.96 -28.86
C THR A 366 -0.19 -1.19 -28.94
N ALA A 367 -0.69 -0.90 -30.15
CA ALA A 367 -1.97 -0.24 -30.33
C ALA A 367 -3.14 -1.06 -29.76
N ALA A 368 -3.17 -2.37 -30.00
CA ALA A 368 -4.20 -3.27 -29.48
C ALA A 368 -4.17 -3.34 -27.95
N PHE A 369 -2.97 -3.42 -27.35
CA PHE A 369 -2.77 -3.40 -25.92
C PHE A 369 -3.33 -2.13 -25.25
N LEU A 370 -3.06 -0.96 -25.84
CA LEU A 370 -3.58 0.32 -25.37
C LEU A 370 -5.10 0.45 -25.57
N SER A 371 -5.62 0.03 -26.74
CA SER A 371 -7.06 0.06 -27.03
C SER A 371 -7.88 -0.83 -26.09
N ALA A 372 -7.33 -1.97 -25.67
CA ALA A 372 -8.02 -2.87 -24.74
C ALA A 372 -8.25 -2.19 -23.38
N ARG A 373 -7.25 -1.47 -22.87
CA ARG A 373 -7.27 -0.81 -21.54
C ARG A 373 -8.00 0.52 -21.55
N TRP A 374 -7.86 1.29 -22.62
CA TRP A 374 -8.52 2.58 -22.78
C TRP A 374 -9.36 2.61 -24.06
N PRO A 375 -10.52 1.92 -24.07
CA PRO A 375 -11.36 1.78 -25.26
C PRO A 375 -11.96 3.10 -25.75
N ALA A 376 -11.92 4.16 -24.93
CA ALA A 376 -12.34 5.50 -25.30
C ALA A 376 -11.29 6.25 -26.16
N LEU A 377 -10.05 5.76 -26.28
CA LEU A 377 -9.02 6.40 -27.10
C LEU A 377 -9.31 6.20 -28.59
N SER A 378 -9.28 7.30 -29.35
CA SER A 378 -9.41 7.24 -30.80
C SER A 378 -8.16 6.66 -31.47
N THR A 379 -8.31 6.10 -32.66
CA THR A 379 -7.18 5.63 -33.48
C THR A 379 -6.18 6.75 -33.78
N THR A 380 -6.66 7.99 -33.94
CA THR A 380 -5.82 9.18 -34.09
C THR A 380 -4.99 9.45 -32.83
N THR A 381 -5.61 9.35 -31.65
CA THR A 381 -4.91 9.54 -30.37
C THR A 381 -3.85 8.46 -30.16
N ILE A 382 -4.16 7.20 -30.46
CA ILE A 382 -3.19 6.09 -30.38
C ILE A 382 -2.04 6.31 -31.36
N SER A 383 -2.34 6.71 -32.59
CA SER A 383 -1.29 7.01 -33.60
C SER A 383 -0.38 8.17 -33.16
N ALA A 384 -0.96 9.19 -32.52
CA ALA A 384 -0.20 10.30 -31.94
C ALA A 384 0.68 9.82 -30.77
N LEU A 385 0.15 9.00 -29.86
CA LEU A 385 0.92 8.38 -28.78
C LEU A 385 2.09 7.57 -29.35
N LEU A 386 1.85 6.68 -30.30
CA LEU A 386 2.92 5.92 -30.95
C LEU A 386 3.97 6.85 -31.57
N SER A 387 3.58 7.98 -32.15
CA SER A 387 4.52 8.95 -32.72
C SER A 387 5.38 9.68 -31.66
N LEU A 388 4.86 9.85 -30.44
CA LEU A 388 5.59 10.46 -29.31
C LEU A 388 6.62 9.51 -28.68
N TYR A 389 6.46 8.20 -28.88
CA TYR A 389 7.38 7.18 -28.40
C TYR A 389 7.89 6.36 -29.60
N PRO A 390 8.85 6.87 -30.40
CA PRO A 390 9.43 6.11 -31.51
C PRO A 390 10.04 4.79 -31.03
N SER A 391 9.76 3.68 -31.73
CA SER A 391 10.33 2.39 -31.33
C SER A 391 11.84 2.30 -31.47
N SER A 392 12.45 3.20 -32.24
CA SER A 392 13.91 3.38 -32.34
C SER A 392 14.57 3.80 -31.04
N ASP A 393 13.80 4.35 -30.09
CA ASP A 393 14.31 4.83 -28.81
C ASP A 393 14.47 3.69 -27.79
N PHE A 394 14.03 2.49 -28.15
CA PHE A 394 14.01 1.32 -27.28
C PHE A 394 14.90 0.21 -27.84
N ALA A 395 15.73 -0.36 -26.97
CA ALA A 395 16.54 -1.53 -27.30
C ALA A 395 15.91 -2.81 -26.75
N PRO A 396 15.89 -3.91 -27.51
CA PRO A 396 15.50 -5.21 -26.97
C PRO A 396 16.49 -5.66 -25.89
N ARG A 397 16.02 -6.33 -24.84
CA ARG A 397 16.84 -6.97 -23.79
C ARG A 397 16.33 -8.40 -23.58
N ALA A 398 17.25 -9.33 -23.36
CA ALA A 398 16.94 -10.77 -23.29
C ALA A 398 16.07 -11.22 -24.49
N ASN A 399 14.89 -11.77 -24.23
CA ASN A 399 13.94 -12.23 -25.25
C ASN A 399 12.77 -11.26 -25.52
N LEU A 400 12.87 -10.01 -25.06
CA LEU A 400 11.82 -9.01 -25.16
C LEU A 400 12.12 -8.00 -26.26
N SER A 401 11.09 -7.64 -27.04
CA SER A 401 11.22 -6.77 -28.21
C SER A 401 11.38 -5.30 -27.82
N ALA A 402 11.84 -4.45 -28.75
CA ALA A 402 11.80 -3.00 -28.57
C ALA A 402 10.35 -2.47 -28.39
N GLU A 403 9.38 -3.07 -29.09
CA GLU A 403 7.96 -2.72 -28.96
C GLU A 403 7.39 -3.07 -27.59
N PHE A 404 7.87 -4.14 -26.94
CA PHE A 404 7.51 -4.44 -25.55
C PHE A 404 7.90 -3.30 -24.61
N TYR A 405 9.14 -2.82 -24.69
CA TYR A 405 9.59 -1.72 -23.82
C TYR A 405 8.91 -0.39 -24.16
N ARG A 406 8.65 -0.14 -25.44
CA ARG A 406 7.85 1.01 -25.87
C ARG A 406 6.44 0.96 -25.28
N ALA A 407 5.75 -0.18 -25.37
CA ALA A 407 4.42 -0.36 -24.82
C ALA A 407 4.43 -0.19 -23.29
N ALA A 408 5.41 -0.80 -22.61
CA ALA A 408 5.59 -0.66 -21.17
C ALA A 408 5.84 0.80 -20.76
N GLN A 409 6.70 1.53 -21.48
CA GLN A 409 6.97 2.95 -21.23
C GLN A 409 5.72 3.81 -21.40
N ILE A 410 4.94 3.62 -22.48
CA ILE A 410 3.66 4.33 -22.68
C ILE A 410 2.71 4.01 -21.52
N PHE A 411 2.61 2.74 -21.14
CA PHE A 411 1.73 2.28 -20.07
C PHE A 411 2.11 2.90 -18.72
N ARG A 412 3.41 2.85 -18.38
CA ARG A 412 4.01 3.48 -17.20
C ARG A 412 3.72 4.97 -17.15
N ASP A 413 3.89 5.67 -18.26
CA ASP A 413 3.75 7.11 -18.27
C ASP A 413 2.30 7.53 -18.10
N ILE A 414 1.34 6.79 -18.67
CA ILE A 414 -0.10 7.04 -18.47
C ILE A 414 -0.51 6.74 -17.02
N LEU A 415 -0.13 5.58 -16.47
CA LEU A 415 -0.65 5.08 -15.20
C LEU A 415 0.08 5.66 -13.97
N LEU A 416 1.40 5.91 -14.08
CA LEU A 416 2.27 6.14 -12.92
C LEU A 416 2.95 7.51 -12.97
N VAL A 417 3.60 7.85 -14.08
CA VAL A 417 4.50 9.03 -14.16
C VAL A 417 3.74 10.33 -14.40
N CYS A 418 2.87 10.39 -15.41
CA CYS A 418 2.14 11.62 -15.72
C CYS A 418 1.17 12.03 -14.59
N PRO A 419 0.43 11.10 -13.94
CA PRO A 419 -0.39 11.42 -12.77
C PRO A 419 0.43 11.99 -11.60
N SER A 420 1.64 11.46 -11.40
CA SER A 420 2.62 11.96 -10.41
C SER A 420 3.08 13.38 -10.71
N PHE A 421 3.39 13.68 -11.98
CA PHE A 421 3.71 15.04 -12.40
C PHE A 421 2.51 15.99 -12.29
N LEU A 422 1.29 15.52 -12.54
CA LEU A 422 0.09 16.33 -12.43
C LEU A 422 -0.10 16.83 -10.99
N LEU A 423 -0.02 15.95 -9.99
CA LEU A 423 -0.16 16.33 -8.58
C LEU A 423 0.98 17.23 -8.10
N GLY A 424 2.23 16.78 -8.26
CA GLY A 424 3.38 17.55 -7.77
C GLY A 424 3.57 18.88 -8.52
N GLY A 425 3.29 18.91 -9.82
CA GLY A 425 3.32 20.13 -10.64
C GLY A 425 2.25 21.14 -10.20
N ALA A 426 1.03 20.68 -9.93
CA ALA A 426 -0.03 21.53 -9.40
C ALA A 426 0.33 22.07 -7.99
N MET A 427 0.91 21.24 -7.11
CA MET A 427 1.37 21.66 -5.78
C MET A 427 2.42 22.78 -5.88
N ALA A 428 3.45 22.57 -6.71
CA ALA A 428 4.49 23.56 -6.94
C ALA A 428 3.93 24.85 -7.56
N GLN A 429 3.10 24.73 -8.60
CA GLN A 429 2.51 25.87 -9.30
C GLN A 429 1.60 26.72 -8.39
N LYS A 430 0.75 26.07 -7.58
CA LYS A 430 -0.19 26.76 -6.69
C LYS A 430 0.51 27.65 -5.66
N TYR A 431 1.68 27.22 -5.16
CA TYR A 431 2.36 27.87 -4.04
C TYR A 431 3.65 28.59 -4.43
N THR A 432 4.10 28.50 -5.69
CA THR A 432 5.19 29.34 -6.20
C THR A 432 4.71 30.79 -6.27
N PRO A 433 5.40 31.75 -5.62
CA PRO A 433 5.00 33.14 -5.68
C PRO A 433 5.03 33.68 -7.12
N ASN A 434 3.88 34.01 -7.69
CA ASN A 434 3.83 34.88 -8.87
C ASN A 434 4.27 36.28 -8.43
N SER A 435 5.41 36.75 -8.94
CA SER A 435 5.86 38.13 -8.78
C SER A 435 4.73 39.07 -9.23
N ILE A 436 4.05 39.72 -8.27
CA ILE A 436 3.46 41.06 -8.33
C ILE A 436 2.76 41.41 -6.99
N ASN A 437 2.33 40.44 -6.15
CA ASN A 437 1.61 40.76 -4.89
C ASN A 437 1.88 39.80 -3.69
N ALA A 438 3.10 39.29 -3.53
CA ALA A 438 3.43 38.50 -2.34
C ALA A 438 3.67 39.42 -1.11
N SER A 439 2.60 39.71 -0.37
CA SER A 439 2.67 40.32 0.97
C SER A 439 3.55 39.45 1.88
N ALA A 440 4.64 40.03 2.38
CA ALA A 440 5.63 39.40 3.24
C ALA A 440 5.01 38.97 4.58
N THR A 441 4.76 37.66 4.73
CA THR A 441 4.65 36.99 6.04
C THR A 441 5.56 35.75 6.02
N ALA A 442 6.07 35.34 7.18
CA ALA A 442 7.35 34.67 7.36
C ALA A 442 7.51 33.20 6.87
N HIS A 443 6.69 32.70 5.94
CA HIS A 443 6.83 31.35 5.34
C HIS A 443 6.45 31.33 3.86
N ASN A 444 7.17 32.10 3.03
CA ASN A 444 6.85 32.32 1.62
C ASN A 444 7.43 31.30 0.63
N ASP A 445 8.25 30.33 1.06
CA ASP A 445 8.81 29.33 0.12
C ASP A 445 7.77 28.25 -0.22
N PRO A 446 7.54 27.95 -1.51
CA PRO A 446 6.65 26.86 -1.91
C PRO A 446 7.04 25.57 -1.18
N PRO A 447 6.08 24.70 -0.81
CA PRO A 447 6.43 23.41 -0.25
C PRO A 447 7.30 22.66 -1.28
N PRO A 448 8.41 22.04 -0.87
CA PRO A 448 9.28 21.39 -1.81
C PRO A 448 8.57 20.17 -2.41
N VAL A 449 8.72 20.00 -3.72
CA VAL A 449 8.25 18.86 -4.48
C VAL A 449 9.47 18.23 -5.14
N TYR A 450 9.78 17.01 -4.72
CA TYR A 450 10.91 16.25 -5.25
C TYR A 450 10.41 15.10 -6.11
N TYR A 451 11.13 14.86 -7.20
CA TYR A 451 10.91 13.71 -8.06
C TYR A 451 12.14 12.79 -8.05
N TYR A 452 11.92 11.49 -8.12
CA TYR A 452 12.99 10.53 -8.33
C TYR A 452 12.57 9.43 -9.31
N THR A 453 13.56 8.81 -9.94
CA THR A 453 13.39 7.57 -10.71
C THR A 453 14.37 6.55 -10.15
N GLN A 454 13.86 5.44 -9.63
CA GLN A 454 14.67 4.33 -9.17
C GLN A 454 15.21 3.58 -10.39
N ASN A 455 16.52 3.53 -10.53
CA ASN A 455 17.22 2.88 -11.65
C ASN A 455 18.10 1.70 -11.20
N GLN A 456 17.86 1.17 -9.99
CA GLN A 456 18.56 0.01 -9.46
C GLN A 456 17.54 -1.00 -8.91
N THR A 457 17.83 -2.29 -9.10
CA THR A 457 17.02 -3.39 -8.54
C THR A 457 17.91 -4.53 -8.09
N VAL A 458 17.54 -5.15 -6.97
CA VAL A 458 18.11 -6.43 -6.53
C VAL A 458 17.32 -7.62 -7.05
N LEU A 459 16.21 -7.38 -7.75
CA LEU A 459 15.28 -8.42 -8.19
C LEU A 459 15.71 -9.09 -9.51
N THR A 460 16.70 -8.57 -10.23
CA THR A 460 17.10 -9.11 -11.54
C THR A 460 17.42 -10.61 -11.52
N PRO A 461 18.24 -11.15 -10.60
CA PRO A 461 18.53 -12.58 -10.56
C PRO A 461 17.28 -13.41 -10.28
N TYR A 462 16.44 -12.95 -9.35
CA TYR A 462 15.19 -13.59 -8.97
C TYR A 462 14.21 -13.67 -10.15
N LEU A 463 14.00 -12.55 -10.85
CA LEU A 463 13.12 -12.50 -12.02
C LEU A 463 13.62 -13.44 -13.13
N ALA A 464 14.93 -13.44 -13.39
CA ALA A 464 15.51 -14.32 -14.40
C ALA A 464 15.28 -15.81 -14.09
N ALA A 465 15.47 -16.22 -12.83
CA ALA A 465 15.25 -17.58 -12.39
C ALA A 465 13.78 -18.02 -12.45
N ASN A 466 12.85 -17.08 -12.26
CA ASN A 466 11.41 -17.32 -12.37
C ASN A 466 10.88 -17.15 -13.81
N GLY A 467 11.76 -17.28 -14.81
CA GLY A 467 11.37 -17.23 -16.22
C GLY A 467 11.01 -15.84 -16.75
N LEU A 468 11.32 -14.78 -16.01
CA LEU A 468 11.05 -13.38 -16.33
C LEU A 468 12.34 -12.55 -16.58
N PRO A 469 13.29 -13.00 -17.43
CA PRO A 469 14.51 -12.23 -17.69
C PRO A 469 14.21 -10.95 -18.48
N GLY A 470 15.05 -9.92 -18.26
CA GLY A 470 15.06 -8.69 -19.06
C GLY A 470 14.00 -7.65 -18.69
N LEU A 471 13.19 -7.85 -17.64
CA LEU A 471 12.20 -6.87 -17.23
C LEU A 471 12.82 -5.56 -16.67
N GLY A 472 14.09 -5.59 -16.23
CA GLY A 472 14.80 -4.41 -15.76
C GLY A 472 14.41 -4.00 -14.34
N VAL A 473 14.31 -2.70 -14.08
CA VAL A 473 13.96 -2.15 -12.74
C VAL A 473 12.45 -2.07 -12.60
N VAL A 474 11.85 -3.21 -12.28
CA VAL A 474 10.40 -3.42 -12.28
C VAL A 474 9.67 -2.71 -11.13
N HIS A 475 8.33 -2.66 -11.21
CA HIS A 475 7.45 -2.23 -10.12
C HIS A 475 7.87 -2.82 -8.77
N THR A 476 7.82 -2.00 -7.71
CA THR A 476 8.21 -2.35 -6.32
C THR A 476 9.71 -2.62 -6.09
N SER A 477 10.58 -2.49 -7.11
CA SER A 477 12.03 -2.71 -6.94
C SER A 477 12.65 -1.82 -5.86
N ASP A 478 12.03 -0.67 -5.58
CA ASP A 478 12.41 0.28 -4.55
C ASP A 478 12.15 -0.21 -3.13
N LEU A 479 11.15 -1.07 -2.90
CA LEU A 479 10.83 -1.58 -1.56
C LEU A 479 12.05 -2.24 -0.89
N ALA A 480 12.88 -2.97 -1.66
CA ALA A 480 14.07 -3.65 -1.13
C ALA A 480 15.13 -2.67 -0.62
N TYR A 481 15.13 -1.43 -1.12
CA TYR A 481 16.04 -0.37 -0.69
C TYR A 481 15.43 0.46 0.45
N VAL A 482 14.10 0.63 0.46
CA VAL A 482 13.39 1.38 1.50
C VAL A 482 13.34 0.61 2.81
N PHE A 483 12.92 -0.66 2.75
CA PHE A 483 12.74 -1.49 3.94
C PHE A 483 13.98 -2.31 4.27
N ALA A 484 14.84 -2.59 3.29
CA ALA A 484 16.07 -3.38 3.44
C ALA A 484 15.88 -4.77 4.08
N ASN A 485 14.64 -5.24 4.25
CA ASN A 485 14.33 -6.51 4.91
C ASN A 485 14.07 -7.67 3.94
N PHE A 486 14.06 -7.41 2.64
CA PHE A 486 13.89 -8.44 1.62
C PHE A 486 14.86 -8.25 0.45
N THR A 487 15.77 -9.23 0.32
CA THR A 487 16.66 -9.38 -0.82
C THR A 487 16.68 -10.85 -1.21
N PRO A 488 16.57 -11.16 -2.51
CA PRO A 488 16.66 -12.52 -2.98
C PRO A 488 18.13 -12.97 -2.93
N VAL A 489 18.39 -14.08 -2.26
CA VAL A 489 19.70 -14.75 -2.17
C VAL A 489 19.57 -16.12 -2.81
N LEU A 490 20.45 -16.42 -3.77
CA LEU A 490 20.55 -17.75 -4.36
C LEU A 490 21.04 -18.74 -3.31
N ASP A 491 20.30 -19.82 -3.09
CA ASP A 491 20.80 -20.91 -2.25
C ASP A 491 21.78 -21.76 -3.07
N GLU A 492 23.08 -21.59 -2.81
CA GLU A 492 24.13 -22.35 -3.49
C GLU A 492 24.17 -23.85 -3.11
N GLU A 493 23.36 -24.29 -2.12
CA GLU A 493 23.41 -25.65 -1.56
C GLU A 493 22.25 -26.60 -1.96
N GLU A 494 21.24 -26.15 -2.72
CA GLU A 494 20.18 -27.03 -3.24
C GLU A 494 20.15 -27.06 -4.78
N GLU A 495 21.19 -27.66 -5.39
CA GLU A 495 20.96 -28.49 -6.59
C GLU A 495 20.24 -29.78 -6.16
N ASN A 496 19.04 -29.67 -5.59
CA ASN A 496 18.17 -30.83 -5.48
C ASN A 496 17.72 -31.18 -6.90
N GLY A 497 17.76 -32.47 -7.22
CA GLY A 497 17.74 -33.08 -8.57
C GLY A 497 16.56 -32.77 -9.51
N ASP A 498 15.79 -31.71 -9.24
CA ASP A 498 14.58 -31.30 -9.94
C ASP A 498 14.79 -30.02 -10.79
N GLY A 499 15.93 -29.33 -10.65
CA GLY A 499 16.32 -28.21 -11.52
C GLY A 499 15.65 -26.86 -11.22
N GLU A 500 14.99 -26.70 -10.06
CA GLU A 500 14.48 -25.42 -9.58
C GLU A 500 15.55 -24.69 -8.74
N THR A 501 15.95 -23.49 -9.16
CA THR A 501 16.78 -22.60 -8.33
C THR A 501 15.95 -22.05 -7.16
N ALA A 502 16.27 -22.49 -5.94
CA ALA A 502 15.68 -21.96 -4.72
C ALA A 502 16.30 -20.59 -4.36
N PHE A 503 15.44 -19.64 -4.03
CA PHE A 503 15.84 -18.36 -3.46
C PHE A 503 15.38 -18.29 -2.01
N THR A 504 16.31 -17.96 -1.11
CA THR A 504 15.96 -17.47 0.22
C THR A 504 15.92 -15.96 0.24
N TRP A 505 15.18 -15.46 1.20
CA TRP A 505 14.58 -14.14 1.18
C TRP A 505 15.04 -13.45 2.46
N ARG A 506 16.17 -12.74 2.39
CA ARG A 506 16.92 -12.33 3.59
C ARG A 506 16.94 -10.80 3.75
N PRO A 507 17.06 -10.28 4.97
CA PRO A 507 17.40 -8.87 5.19
C PRO A 507 18.75 -8.54 4.55
N ASN A 508 18.92 -7.31 4.07
CA ASN A 508 20.22 -6.73 3.75
C ASN A 508 20.96 -6.51 5.08
N VAL A 509 21.84 -7.45 5.44
CA VAL A 509 22.71 -7.35 6.63
C VAL A 509 24.00 -6.62 6.30
#